data_AF-J9GR33-F1
#
_entry.id   AF-J9GR33-F1
#
_cell.length_a   1.000
_cell.length_b   1.000
_cell.length_c   1.000
_cell.angle_alpha   90.00
_cell.angle_beta   90.00
_cell.angle_gamma   90.00
#
_symmetry.space_group_name_H-M   'P 1'
#
loop_
_entity.id
_entity.type
_entity.pdbx_description
1 polymer ?
#
loop_
_entity_poly.entity_id
_entity_poly.type
_entity_poly.pdbx_seq_one_letter_code
_entity_poly.pdbx_strand_id
1 'polypeptide(L)'
;MPYRRLPKTDQARLRALKALVVKADMSNMYELAISLKSLSAVRSFLRKFDAAQKYYVECYEKQSKAGRKHQGHVKNARLYISHFIQVLNLAVIRSEVRVAQKVLYGLDLQNHNLPDLSTELALVEWGGKIIKGEEKRMAQGGIPIYNPTIAKVKVHYDIFLESYEMQKNLQALTAKSLDEISSM
;
A
#
# COMPACT_ATOMS: atom_id res chain seq x y z
N MET A 1 12.08 -44.38 11.90
CA MET A 1 12.52 -43.41 10.85
C MET A 1 11.72 -42.13 11.02
N PRO A 2 12.35 -40.94 11.06
CA PRO A 2 11.59 -39.69 11.17
C PRO A 2 10.79 -39.48 9.87
N TYR A 3 9.49 -39.24 10.01
CA TYR A 3 8.59 -39.05 8.86
C TYR A 3 9.07 -37.89 7.98
N ARG A 4 9.34 -38.19 6.70
CA ARG A 4 9.71 -37.17 5.71
C ARG A 4 8.46 -36.36 5.36
N ARG A 5 8.36 -35.15 5.88
CA ARG A 5 7.23 -34.25 5.62
C ARG A 5 7.34 -33.64 4.22
N LEU A 6 6.23 -33.59 3.50
CA LEU A 6 6.15 -32.88 2.23
C LEU A 6 6.39 -31.36 2.45
N PRO A 7 7.02 -30.67 1.49
CA PRO A 7 7.19 -29.23 1.55
C PRO A 7 5.85 -28.51 1.69
N LYS A 8 5.72 -27.60 2.67
CA LYS A 8 4.49 -26.84 2.92
C LYS A 8 4.53 -25.39 2.41
N THR A 9 5.69 -24.93 1.95
CA THR A 9 5.87 -23.57 1.42
C THR A 9 6.51 -23.64 0.04
N ASP A 10 6.26 -22.63 -0.80
CA ASP A 10 6.86 -22.58 -2.14
C ASP A 10 8.39 -22.57 -2.08
N GLN A 11 8.96 -21.91 -1.06
CA GLN A 11 10.41 -21.94 -0.84
C GLN A 11 10.93 -23.34 -0.49
N ALA A 12 10.16 -24.13 0.26
CA ALA A 12 10.50 -25.52 0.55
C ALA A 12 10.30 -26.41 -0.69
N ARG A 13 9.25 -26.18 -1.49
CA ARG A 13 9.02 -26.85 -2.78
C ARG A 13 10.21 -26.62 -3.72
N LEU A 14 10.63 -25.36 -3.89
CA LEU A 14 11.78 -24.97 -4.70
C LEU A 14 13.06 -25.66 -4.24
N ARG A 15 13.35 -25.62 -2.93
CA ARG A 15 14.54 -26.27 -2.35
C ARG A 15 14.54 -27.78 -2.59
N ALA A 16 13.40 -28.45 -2.41
CA ALA A 16 13.27 -29.88 -2.63
C ALA A 16 13.48 -30.26 -4.11
N LEU A 17 12.89 -29.51 -5.04
CA LEU A 17 13.04 -29.74 -6.48
C LEU A 17 14.47 -29.49 -6.96
N LYS A 18 15.14 -28.44 -6.47
CA LYS A 18 16.57 -28.18 -6.75
C LYS A 18 17.44 -29.32 -6.25
N ALA A 19 17.24 -29.78 -5.02
CA ALA A 19 18.00 -30.90 -4.44
C ALA A 19 17.78 -32.21 -5.21
N LEU A 20 16.56 -32.45 -5.69
CA LEU A 20 16.23 -33.61 -6.52
C LEU A 20 16.99 -33.58 -7.86
N VAL A 21 17.02 -32.44 -8.56
CA VAL A 21 17.75 -32.29 -9.82
C VAL A 21 19.25 -32.52 -9.60
N VAL A 22 19.84 -31.87 -8.61
CA VAL A 22 21.27 -32.05 -8.27
C VAL A 22 21.60 -33.51 -7.96
N LYS A 23 20.74 -34.20 -7.19
CA LYS A 23 20.96 -35.61 -6.86
C LYS A 23 20.85 -36.50 -8.11
N ALA A 24 19.87 -36.25 -8.97
CA ALA A 24 19.69 -37.00 -10.21
C ALA A 24 20.87 -36.79 -11.18
N ASP A 25 21.43 -35.59 -11.23
CA ASP A 25 22.58 -35.25 -12.08
C ASP A 25 23.89 -35.95 -11.63
N MET A 26 24.00 -36.29 -10.35
CA MET A 26 25.15 -37.03 -9.78
C MET A 26 24.97 -38.55 -9.79
N SER A 27 23.79 -39.06 -10.15
CA SER A 27 23.47 -40.49 -10.09
C SER A 27 23.66 -41.15 -11.46
N ASN A 28 24.10 -42.42 -11.47
CA ASN A 28 24.12 -43.20 -12.70
C ASN A 28 22.70 -43.45 -13.23
N MET A 29 22.56 -43.68 -14.55
CA MET A 29 21.25 -43.87 -15.19
C MET A 29 20.45 -45.05 -14.61
N TYR A 30 21.14 -46.06 -14.04
CA TYR A 30 20.55 -47.22 -13.36
C TYR A 30 20.19 -46.97 -11.88
N GLU A 31 20.68 -45.88 -11.28
CA GLU A 31 20.47 -45.52 -9.87
C GLU A 31 19.47 -44.37 -9.69
N LEU A 32 18.86 -43.89 -10.78
CA LEU A 32 17.89 -42.81 -10.73
C LEU A 32 16.63 -43.23 -9.97
N ALA A 33 16.28 -42.46 -8.94
CA ALA A 33 15.06 -42.66 -8.16
C ALA A 33 13.77 -42.25 -8.91
N ILE A 34 13.87 -41.61 -10.08
CA ILE A 34 12.74 -41.15 -10.91
C ILE A 34 13.01 -41.43 -12.39
N SER A 35 11.95 -41.52 -13.20
CA SER A 35 12.11 -41.69 -14.64
C SER A 35 12.75 -40.45 -15.30
N LEU A 36 13.44 -40.65 -16.43
CA LEU A 36 14.00 -39.54 -17.22
C LEU A 36 12.91 -38.56 -17.72
N LYS A 37 11.71 -39.08 -18.03
CA LYS A 37 10.54 -38.27 -18.38
C LYS A 37 10.16 -37.33 -17.23
N SER A 38 10.07 -37.87 -16.01
CA SER A 38 9.79 -37.10 -14.80
C SER A 38 10.89 -36.09 -14.50
N LEU A 39 12.17 -36.46 -14.65
CA LEU A 39 13.30 -35.54 -14.45
C LEU A 39 13.25 -34.37 -15.44
N SER A 40 12.95 -34.63 -16.72
CA SER A 40 12.77 -33.59 -17.74
C SER A 40 11.62 -32.65 -17.38
N ALA A 41 10.47 -33.19 -16.97
CA ALA A 41 9.32 -32.40 -16.52
C ALA A 41 9.67 -31.53 -15.29
N VAL A 42 10.37 -32.08 -14.31
CA VAL A 42 10.83 -31.35 -13.12
C VAL A 42 11.79 -30.23 -13.50
N ARG A 43 12.75 -30.46 -14.40
CA ARG A 43 13.68 -29.41 -14.87
C ARG A 43 12.94 -28.27 -15.57
N SER A 44 11.97 -28.58 -16.42
CA SER A 44 11.14 -27.58 -17.12
C SER A 44 10.29 -26.77 -16.14
N PHE A 45 9.60 -27.45 -15.22
CA PHE A 45 8.81 -26.82 -14.17
C PHE A 45 9.68 -25.93 -13.27
N LEU A 46 10.83 -26.46 -12.79
CA LEU A 46 11.74 -25.76 -11.89
C LEU A 46 12.21 -24.42 -12.47
N ARG A 47 12.51 -24.36 -13.78
CA ARG A 47 12.90 -23.10 -14.44
C ARG A 47 11.82 -22.03 -14.33
N LYS A 48 10.56 -22.40 -14.61
CA LYS A 48 9.42 -21.48 -14.54
C LYS A 48 9.12 -21.09 -13.09
N PHE A 49 9.09 -22.07 -12.20
CA PHE A 49 8.79 -21.88 -10.78
C PHE A 49 9.84 -21.04 -10.06
N ASP A 50 11.14 -21.24 -10.33
CA ASP A 50 12.22 -20.41 -9.77
C ASP A 50 12.13 -18.95 -10.22
N ALA A 51 11.82 -18.73 -11.51
CA ALA A 51 11.65 -17.39 -12.06
C ALA A 51 10.43 -16.68 -11.45
N ALA A 52 9.27 -17.34 -11.40
CA ALA A 52 8.06 -16.80 -10.79
C ALA A 52 8.27 -16.48 -9.30
N GLN A 53 8.91 -17.40 -8.55
CA GLN A 53 9.20 -17.18 -7.13
C GLN A 53 10.13 -15.99 -6.89
N LYS A 54 11.18 -15.83 -7.69
CA LYS A 54 12.08 -14.66 -7.60
C LYS A 54 11.31 -13.37 -7.88
N TYR A 55 10.50 -13.35 -8.92
CA TYR A 55 9.71 -12.18 -9.29
C TYR A 55 8.73 -11.76 -8.19
N TYR A 56 8.01 -12.71 -7.58
CA TYR A 56 7.14 -12.42 -6.44
C TYR A 56 7.91 -11.83 -5.25
N VAL A 57 9.06 -12.40 -4.90
CA VAL A 57 9.90 -11.88 -3.81
C VAL A 57 10.31 -10.44 -4.08
N GLU A 58 10.74 -10.12 -5.31
CA GLU A 58 11.08 -8.75 -5.70
C GLU A 58 9.89 -7.79 -5.62
N CYS A 59 8.70 -8.21 -6.09
CA CYS A 59 7.47 -7.42 -5.97
C CYS A 59 7.11 -7.16 -4.50
N TYR A 60 7.14 -8.18 -3.67
CA TYR A 60 6.83 -8.08 -2.24
C TYR A 60 7.81 -7.17 -1.51
N GLU A 61 9.11 -7.25 -1.79
CA GLU A 61 10.12 -6.38 -1.19
C GLU A 61 9.90 -4.91 -1.57
N LYS A 62 9.61 -4.64 -2.85
CA LYS A 62 9.27 -3.29 -3.34
C LYS A 62 8.02 -2.75 -2.63
N GLN A 63 6.95 -3.54 -2.55
CA GLN A 63 5.73 -3.19 -1.82
C GLN A 63 5.99 -2.90 -0.34
N SER A 64 6.79 -3.75 0.33
CA SER A 64 7.10 -3.61 1.76
C SER A 64 7.89 -2.33 2.03
N LYS A 65 8.91 -2.05 1.21
CA LYS A 65 9.74 -0.84 1.33
C LYS A 65 8.93 0.43 1.07
N ALA A 66 8.12 0.45 0.01
CA ALA A 66 7.23 1.57 -0.29
C ALA A 66 6.18 1.78 0.81
N GLY A 67 5.61 0.69 1.33
CA GLY A 67 4.61 0.72 2.39
C GLY A 67 5.12 1.39 3.67
N ARG A 68 6.37 1.12 4.09
CA ARG A 68 6.96 1.79 5.26
C ARG A 68 7.04 3.31 5.07
N LYS A 69 7.45 3.77 3.88
CA LYS A 69 7.52 5.20 3.54
C LYS A 69 6.12 5.81 3.48
N HIS A 70 5.17 5.11 2.86
CA HIS A 70 3.77 5.51 2.75
C HIS A 70 3.12 5.75 4.12
N GLN A 71 3.38 4.91 5.11
CA GLN A 71 2.86 5.11 6.47
C GLN A 71 3.30 6.45 7.10
N GLY A 72 4.50 6.93 6.78
CA GLY A 72 4.94 8.27 7.17
C GLY A 72 4.13 9.38 6.49
N HIS A 73 3.82 9.21 5.21
CA HIS A 73 2.99 10.15 4.45
C HIS A 73 1.55 10.20 4.97
N VAL A 74 0.94 9.04 5.25
CA VAL A 74 -0.40 8.96 5.87
C VAL A 74 -0.45 9.70 7.20
N LYS A 75 0.53 9.46 8.09
CA LYS A 75 0.60 10.15 9.39
C LYS A 75 0.68 11.66 9.24
N ASN A 76 1.54 12.15 8.33
CA ASN A 76 1.69 13.58 8.09
C ASN A 76 0.44 14.21 7.47
N ALA A 77 -0.14 13.60 6.44
CA ALA A 77 -1.38 14.09 5.84
C ALA A 77 -2.51 14.16 6.87
N ARG A 78 -2.68 13.10 7.68
CA ARG A 78 -3.67 13.07 8.77
C ARG A 78 -3.45 14.21 9.77
N LEU A 79 -2.22 14.40 10.23
CA LEU A 79 -1.86 15.47 11.17
C LEU A 79 -2.22 16.85 10.64
N TYR A 80 -1.82 17.17 9.40
CA TYR A 80 -2.04 18.49 8.83
C TYR A 80 -3.52 18.75 8.49
N ILE A 81 -4.22 17.74 7.97
CA ILE A 81 -5.66 17.86 7.67
C ILE A 81 -6.45 18.03 8.97
N SER A 82 -6.20 17.19 9.99
CA SER A 82 -6.91 17.30 11.26
C SER A 82 -6.63 18.64 11.94
N HIS A 83 -5.37 19.09 11.96
CA HIS A 83 -4.99 20.35 12.57
C HIS A 83 -5.65 21.55 11.86
N PHE A 84 -5.71 21.53 10.53
CA PHE A 84 -6.40 22.57 9.78
C PHE A 84 -7.89 22.65 10.14
N ILE A 85 -8.57 21.51 10.23
CA ILE A 85 -9.99 21.46 10.61
C ILE A 85 -10.19 21.98 12.03
N GLN A 86 -9.32 21.63 12.98
CA GLN A 86 -9.36 22.14 14.34
C GLN A 86 -9.25 23.68 14.38
N VAL A 87 -8.29 24.24 13.66
CA VAL A 87 -8.08 25.70 13.62
C VAL A 87 -9.24 26.41 12.91
N LEU A 88 -9.78 25.83 11.85
CA LEU A 88 -11.00 26.32 11.20
C LEU A 88 -12.17 26.35 12.19
N ASN A 89 -12.39 25.27 12.95
CA ASN A 89 -13.44 25.22 13.95
C ASN A 89 -13.23 26.26 15.06
N LEU A 90 -11.99 26.48 15.51
CA LEU A 90 -11.66 27.54 16.48
C LEU A 90 -11.91 28.94 15.91
N ALA A 91 -11.60 29.18 14.64
CA ALA A 91 -11.93 30.45 13.98
C ALA A 91 -13.44 30.69 13.90
N VAL A 92 -14.23 29.63 13.69
CA VAL A 92 -15.69 29.71 13.74
C VAL A 92 -16.20 30.02 15.15
N ILE A 93 -15.66 29.35 16.18
CA ILE A 93 -16.03 29.60 17.59
C ILE A 93 -15.72 31.06 17.99
N ARG A 94 -14.59 31.59 17.52
CA ARG A 94 -14.20 33.01 17.74
C ARG A 94 -14.96 34.01 16.85
N SER A 95 -15.89 33.54 16.03
CA SER A 95 -16.65 34.38 15.08
C SER A 95 -15.80 35.10 14.02
N GLU A 96 -14.56 34.62 13.78
CA GLU A 96 -13.69 35.10 12.70
C GLU A 96 -14.12 34.54 11.33
N VAL A 97 -14.71 33.35 11.34
CA VAL A 97 -15.27 32.66 10.17
C VAL A 97 -16.75 32.38 10.43
N ARG A 98 -17.63 32.69 9.47
CA ARG A 98 -19.07 32.46 9.65
C ARG A 98 -19.36 30.96 9.64
N VAL A 99 -20.21 30.48 10.56
CA VAL A 99 -20.62 29.07 10.65
C VAL A 99 -21.10 28.53 9.28
N ALA A 100 -21.88 29.31 8.54
CA ALA A 100 -22.37 28.93 7.21
C ALA A 100 -21.27 28.57 6.20
N GLN A 101 -20.05 29.09 6.37
CA GLN A 101 -18.92 28.78 5.48
C GLN A 101 -18.39 27.36 5.67
N LYS A 102 -18.75 26.64 6.75
CA LYS A 102 -18.39 25.23 6.95
C LYS A 102 -18.97 24.31 5.86
N VAL A 103 -20.08 24.71 5.23
CA VAL A 103 -20.67 24.00 4.08
C VAL A 103 -19.69 23.89 2.91
N LEU A 104 -18.80 24.88 2.72
CA LEU A 104 -17.80 24.86 1.63
C LEU A 104 -16.84 23.67 1.74
N TYR A 105 -16.64 23.15 2.96
CA TYR A 105 -15.75 22.04 3.29
C TYR A 105 -16.52 20.71 3.42
N GLY A 106 -17.85 20.73 3.33
CA GLY A 106 -18.71 19.58 3.64
C GLY A 106 -18.71 19.18 5.13
N LEU A 107 -18.36 20.11 6.03
CA LEU A 107 -18.41 19.90 7.48
C LEU A 107 -19.80 20.21 8.02
N ASP A 108 -20.18 19.53 9.10
CA ASP A 108 -21.44 19.80 9.82
C ASP A 108 -21.42 21.22 10.38
N LEU A 109 -22.54 21.93 10.29
CA LEU A 109 -22.69 23.30 10.78
C LEU A 109 -22.75 23.37 12.31
N GLN A 110 -23.39 22.39 12.94
CA GLN A 110 -23.75 22.40 14.36
C GLN A 110 -22.70 21.74 15.26
N ASN A 111 -21.81 20.92 14.71
CA ASN A 111 -20.76 20.25 15.48
C ASN A 111 -19.36 20.76 15.12
N HIS A 112 -18.44 20.81 16.09
CA HIS A 112 -17.04 21.19 15.89
C HIS A 112 -16.09 20.00 15.99
N ASN A 113 -16.63 18.79 15.85
CA ASN A 113 -15.86 17.57 15.93
C ASN A 113 -15.06 17.36 14.64
N LEU A 114 -13.96 16.63 14.75
CA LEU A 114 -13.24 16.19 13.58
C LEU A 114 -14.03 15.11 12.84
N PRO A 115 -14.03 15.13 11.50
CA PRO A 115 -14.54 14.00 10.75
C PRO A 115 -13.62 12.78 10.94
N ASP A 116 -14.11 11.61 10.56
CA ASP A 116 -13.28 10.41 10.56
C ASP A 116 -12.15 10.53 9.54
N LEU A 117 -10.91 10.38 10.03
CA LEU A 117 -9.67 10.37 9.24
C LEU A 117 -8.86 9.08 9.52
N SER A 118 -9.52 8.05 10.08
CA SER A 118 -8.88 6.79 10.46
C SER A 118 -8.39 6.02 9.23
N THR A 119 -9.22 5.94 8.20
CA THR A 119 -8.91 5.21 6.96
C THR A 119 -8.24 6.11 5.91
N GLU A 120 -7.42 5.50 5.05
CA GLU A 120 -6.78 6.22 3.93
C GLU A 120 -7.82 6.75 2.93
N LEU A 121 -8.92 6.01 2.69
CA LEU A 121 -10.02 6.47 1.84
C LEU A 121 -10.68 7.73 2.38
N ALA A 122 -10.98 7.76 3.68
CA ALA A 122 -11.51 8.95 4.33
C ALA A 122 -10.50 10.12 4.26
N LEU A 123 -9.20 9.82 4.39
CA LEU A 123 -8.15 10.83 4.28
C LEU A 123 -8.07 11.43 2.87
N VAL A 124 -8.23 10.62 1.81
CA VAL A 124 -8.34 11.08 0.42
C VAL A 124 -9.54 12.01 0.27
N GLU A 125 -10.71 11.57 0.73
CA GLU A 125 -11.94 12.35 0.61
C GLU A 125 -11.86 13.69 1.34
N TRP A 126 -11.48 13.67 2.62
CA TRP A 126 -11.43 14.86 3.45
C TRP A 126 -10.31 15.80 3.04
N GLY A 127 -9.12 15.30 2.69
CA GLY A 127 -8.04 16.15 2.19
C GLY A 127 -8.47 16.94 0.96
N GLY A 128 -9.13 16.29 0.00
CA GLY A 128 -9.69 16.96 -1.18
C GLY A 128 -10.79 17.97 -0.85
N LYS A 129 -11.71 17.64 0.08
CA LYS A 129 -12.77 18.56 0.53
C LYS A 129 -12.20 19.81 1.22
N ILE A 130 -11.21 19.63 2.10
CA ILE A 130 -10.61 20.73 2.87
C ILE A 130 -9.88 21.71 1.94
N ILE A 131 -9.07 21.19 1.02
CA ILE A 131 -8.33 22.03 0.06
C ILE A 131 -9.29 22.83 -0.82
N LYS A 132 -10.28 22.16 -1.43
CA LYS A 132 -11.28 22.83 -2.28
C LYS A 132 -12.15 23.81 -1.49
N GLY A 133 -12.50 23.48 -0.25
CA GLY A 133 -13.31 24.34 0.60
C GLY A 133 -12.58 25.64 0.98
N GLU A 134 -11.29 25.54 1.30
CA GLU A 134 -10.47 26.71 1.60
C GLU A 134 -10.27 27.59 0.37
N GLU A 135 -9.94 26.99 -0.78
CA GLU A 135 -9.81 27.71 -2.05
C GLU A 135 -11.08 28.52 -2.36
N LYS A 136 -12.27 27.92 -2.17
CA LYS A 136 -13.56 28.61 -2.32
C LYS A 136 -13.76 29.72 -1.29
N ARG A 137 -13.42 29.50 -0.01
CA ARG A 137 -13.57 30.53 1.04
C ARG A 137 -12.67 31.73 0.73
N MET A 138 -11.42 31.50 0.33
CA MET A 138 -10.49 32.56 -0.04
C MET A 138 -10.95 33.31 -1.30
N ALA A 139 -11.49 32.61 -2.31
CA ALA A 139 -12.07 33.24 -3.50
C ALA A 139 -13.27 34.15 -3.17
N GLN A 140 -14.00 33.87 -2.07
CA GLN A 140 -15.08 34.71 -1.55
C GLN A 140 -14.58 35.85 -0.64
N GLY A 141 -13.28 36.13 -0.61
CA GLY A 141 -12.68 37.18 0.23
C GLY A 141 -12.46 36.78 1.69
N GLY A 142 -12.53 35.49 2.01
CA GLY A 142 -12.26 34.99 3.36
C GLY A 142 -10.78 35.11 3.73
N ILE A 143 -10.51 35.48 4.99
CA ILE A 143 -9.15 35.59 5.52
C ILE A 143 -8.51 34.19 5.59
N PRO A 144 -7.26 34.00 5.13
CA PRO A 144 -6.58 32.71 5.16
C PRO A 144 -6.31 32.21 6.59
N ILE A 145 -6.31 30.88 6.77
CA ILE A 145 -5.75 30.25 7.97
C ILE A 145 -4.22 30.12 7.79
N TYR A 146 -3.46 30.63 8.76
CA TYR A 146 -2.00 30.72 8.65
C TYR A 146 -1.24 29.53 9.25
N ASN A 147 -1.82 28.79 10.19
CA ASN A 147 -1.14 27.68 10.85
C ASN A 147 -2.08 26.49 11.10
N PRO A 148 -1.97 25.38 10.34
CA PRO A 148 -1.14 25.25 9.15
C PRO A 148 -1.74 26.06 7.98
N THR A 149 -0.89 26.60 7.11
CA THR A 149 -1.38 27.18 5.85
C THR A 149 -1.99 26.09 4.97
N ILE A 150 -2.97 26.45 4.15
CA ILE A 150 -3.56 25.50 3.21
C ILE A 150 -2.54 24.93 2.21
N ALA A 151 -1.55 25.74 1.83
CA ALA A 151 -0.44 25.28 0.99
C ALA A 151 0.34 24.15 1.67
N LYS A 152 0.59 24.24 2.99
CA LYS A 152 1.27 23.19 3.75
C LYS A 152 0.43 21.92 3.82
N VAL A 153 -0.88 22.06 4.04
CA VAL A 153 -1.83 20.92 4.02
C VAL A 153 -1.80 20.24 2.65
N LYS A 154 -1.89 21.02 1.56
CA LYS A 154 -1.86 20.53 0.18
C LYS A 154 -0.59 19.76 -0.14
N VAL A 155 0.59 20.28 0.22
CA VAL A 155 1.87 19.58 0.01
C VAL A 155 1.86 18.19 0.66
N HIS A 156 1.43 18.08 1.93
CA HIS A 156 1.41 16.78 2.61
C HIS A 156 0.32 15.85 2.08
N TYR A 157 -0.83 16.41 1.67
CA TYR A 157 -1.90 15.67 1.02
C TYR A 157 -1.46 15.09 -0.33
N ASP A 158 -0.84 15.89 -1.19
CA ASP A 158 -0.41 15.47 -2.54
C ASP A 158 0.65 14.36 -2.46
N ILE A 159 1.63 14.49 -1.55
CA ILE A 159 2.63 13.44 -1.29
C ILE A 159 1.95 12.15 -0.81
N PHE A 160 0.96 12.27 0.08
CA PHE A 160 0.17 11.12 0.52
C PHE A 160 -0.56 10.47 -0.66
N LEU A 161 -1.26 11.25 -1.48
CA LEU A 161 -2.07 10.77 -2.58
C LEU A 161 -1.24 10.03 -3.64
N GLU A 162 -0.09 10.59 -4.02
CA GLU A 162 0.87 9.94 -4.92
C GLU A 162 1.34 8.59 -4.33
N SER A 163 1.74 8.60 -3.05
CA SER A 163 2.19 7.37 -2.39
C SER A 163 1.08 6.33 -2.19
N TYR A 164 -0.18 6.76 -2.05
CA TYR A 164 -1.36 5.91 -1.94
C TYR A 164 -1.61 5.16 -3.26
N GLU A 165 -1.59 5.87 -4.38
CA GLU A 165 -1.73 5.25 -5.71
C GLU A 165 -0.58 4.29 -6.01
N MET A 166 0.66 4.69 -5.70
CA MET A 166 1.82 3.83 -5.85
C MET A 166 1.70 2.56 -5.00
N GLN A 167 1.23 2.67 -3.76
CA GLN A 167 1.05 1.52 -2.88
C GLN A 167 -0.01 0.55 -3.41
N LYS A 168 -1.14 1.05 -3.93
CA LYS A 168 -2.16 0.23 -4.58
C LYS A 168 -1.62 -0.54 -5.79
N ASN A 169 -0.83 0.13 -6.63
CA ASN A 169 -0.22 -0.49 -7.80
C ASN A 169 0.75 -1.62 -7.40
N LEU A 170 1.60 -1.38 -6.40
CA LEU A 170 2.52 -2.39 -5.88
C LEU A 170 1.78 -3.58 -5.26
N GLN A 171 0.70 -3.34 -4.52
CA GLN A 171 -0.16 -4.40 -3.97
C GLN A 171 -0.79 -5.26 -5.07
N ALA A 172 -1.30 -4.63 -6.14
CA ALA A 172 -1.88 -5.34 -7.27
C ALA A 172 -0.84 -6.22 -7.99
N LEU A 173 0.38 -5.71 -8.19
CA LEU A 173 1.48 -6.47 -8.80
C LEU A 173 1.90 -7.67 -7.94
N THR A 174 2.04 -7.47 -6.62
CA THR A 174 2.38 -8.56 -5.70
C THR A 174 1.27 -9.62 -5.64
N ALA A 175 -0.01 -9.20 -5.64
CA ALA A 175 -1.13 -10.14 -5.68
C ALA A 175 -1.10 -10.97 -6.98
N LYS A 176 -0.93 -10.32 -8.13
CA LYS A 176 -0.84 -11.02 -9.43
C LYS A 176 0.32 -12.01 -9.50
N SER A 177 1.50 -11.64 -8.99
CA SER A 177 2.66 -12.55 -8.96
C SER A 177 2.48 -13.71 -7.98
N LEU A 178 1.75 -13.50 -6.87
CA LEU A 178 1.39 -14.57 -5.95
C LEU A 178 0.39 -15.55 -6.57
N ASP A 179 -0.60 -15.04 -7.30
CA ASP A 179 -1.58 -15.87 -8.03
C ASP A 179 -0.89 -16.74 -9.09
N GLU A 180 0.09 -16.18 -9.81
CA GLU A 180 0.89 -16.93 -10.77
C GLU A 180 1.60 -18.13 -10.12
N ILE A 181 2.26 -17.94 -8.97
CA ILE A 181 2.91 -19.02 -8.22
C ILE A 181 1.88 -20.04 -7.70
N SER A 182 0.76 -19.55 -7.18
CA SER A 182 -0.29 -20.40 -6.61
C SER A 182 -0.97 -21.29 -7.65
N SER A 183 -0.97 -20.85 -8.92
CA SER A 183 -1.50 -21.60 -10.05
C SER A 183 -0.57 -22.69 -10.61
N MET A 184 0.68 -22.76 -10.13
CA MET A 184 1.71 -23.73 -10.55
C MET A 184 1.80 -24.98 -9.66
#